data_AF-A0AA39IUD9-F1
#
_entry.id   AF-A0AA39IUD9-F1
#
_cell.length_a   1.000
_cell.length_b   1.000
_cell.length_c   1.000
_cell.angle_alpha   90.00
_cell.angle_beta   90.00
_cell.angle_gamma   90.00
#
_symmetry.space_group_name_H-M   'P 1'
#
loop_
_entity.id
_entity.type
_entity.pdbx_description
1 polymer ?
#
loop_
_entity_poly.entity_id
_entity_poly.type
_entity_poly.pdbx_seq_one_letter_code
_entity_poly.pdbx_strand_id
1 'polypeptide(L)'
;MSCREENRVSPLTSNFCLLSFMSAPPGASDVPLASTAQRKKTRLPKAGTSILNDFFFTVSHHPSHEQQRVLLAQIHQSIDPTYTLKHLQDWFTRKRASEKQPASNRGTVRIPLNPEQIRHLTELYNSNKNPTFGLLQTWSSLLKVKTTVVTDWIEEKNKLPSPAPTVSPEPNLPSIYRRSTSVSTPLSVPSPVIANTRFALFKPEPPQSPVRPALSPILPPAVLPPSSPSPLLITRVPEEDTYKAGFWKRPITRETLNELFKGPEADMKAFRGMVARGELRHQGYTPGIYVSPFCPCFRTEHHVHVAMAKSRY
;
A
#
# COMPACT_ATOMS: atom_id res chain seq x y z
N MET A 1 -40.80 -8.85 -9.30
CA MET A 1 -40.55 -10.27 -9.01
C MET A 1 -39.48 -10.75 -9.99
N SER A 2 -38.25 -10.95 -9.50
CA SER A 2 -37.11 -11.38 -10.34
C SER A 2 -36.37 -12.46 -9.59
N CYS A 3 -36.43 -13.68 -10.10
CA CYS A 3 -35.75 -14.84 -9.55
C CYS A 3 -34.24 -14.66 -9.72
N ARG A 4 -33.50 -14.77 -8.61
CA ARG A 4 -32.04 -14.75 -8.58
C ARG A 4 -31.57 -16.18 -8.34
N GLU A 5 -31.03 -16.79 -9.38
CA GLU A 5 -30.54 -18.17 -9.39
C GLU A 5 -29.13 -18.22 -8.78
N GLU A 6 -29.02 -18.80 -7.58
CA GLU A 6 -27.76 -19.09 -6.88
C GLU A 6 -27.16 -20.38 -7.43
N ASN A 7 -26.12 -20.28 -8.25
CA ASN A 7 -25.27 -21.41 -8.62
C ASN A 7 -24.15 -21.57 -7.58
N ARG A 8 -24.37 -22.40 -6.55
CA ARG A 8 -23.33 -22.87 -5.63
C ARG A 8 -22.83 -24.24 -6.08
N VAL A 9 -21.68 -24.26 -6.74
CA VAL A 9 -20.92 -25.48 -6.99
C VAL A 9 -19.87 -25.62 -5.89
N SER A 10 -20.10 -26.52 -4.95
CA SER A 10 -19.13 -26.93 -3.94
C SER A 10 -18.19 -27.99 -4.54
N PRO A 11 -16.85 -27.82 -4.51
CA PRO A 11 -15.94 -28.90 -4.81
C PRO A 11 -15.78 -29.83 -3.60
N LEU A 12 -16.29 -31.05 -3.73
CA LEU A 12 -15.94 -32.19 -2.90
C LEU A 12 -14.47 -32.56 -3.17
N THR A 13 -13.53 -32.09 -2.36
CA THR A 13 -12.19 -32.66 -2.33
C THR A 13 -12.20 -33.91 -1.46
N SER A 14 -12.59 -35.01 -2.10
CA SER A 14 -12.17 -36.37 -1.76
C SER A 14 -10.64 -36.43 -1.85
N ASN A 15 -9.99 -36.86 -0.77
CA ASN A 15 -8.64 -37.41 -0.84
C ASN A 15 -8.53 -38.58 0.15
N PHE A 16 -8.94 -39.73 -0.39
CA PHE A 16 -8.44 -41.05 -0.03
C PHE A 16 -6.91 -41.08 -0.24
N CYS A 17 -6.14 -41.26 0.83
CA CYS A 17 -4.82 -41.89 0.78
C CYS A 17 -4.62 -42.68 2.07
N LEU A 18 -5.38 -43.76 2.21
CA LEU A 18 -5.02 -44.89 3.05
C LEU A 18 -3.86 -45.62 2.37
N LEU A 19 -2.63 -45.19 2.65
CA LEU A 19 -1.44 -45.97 2.32
C LEU A 19 -1.30 -47.10 3.34
N SER A 20 -1.60 -48.29 2.87
CA SER A 20 -1.34 -49.57 3.53
C SER A 20 0.10 -49.65 4.05
N PHE A 21 0.23 -49.79 5.36
CA PHE A 21 1.43 -50.31 6.00
C PHE A 21 1.58 -51.80 5.62
N MET A 22 2.41 -52.11 4.63
CA MET A 22 2.93 -53.46 4.47
C MET A 22 4.22 -53.58 5.28
N SER A 23 4.19 -54.45 6.28
CA SER A 23 5.32 -54.86 7.12
C SER A 23 6.52 -55.24 6.28
N ALA A 24 7.65 -54.58 6.51
CA ALA A 24 8.97 -54.99 6.03
C ALA A 24 9.66 -55.89 7.08
N PRO A 25 10.46 -56.87 6.64
CA PRO A 25 11.08 -57.89 7.48
C PRO A 25 12.26 -57.37 8.32
N PRO A 26 12.58 -58.02 9.46
CA PRO A 26 13.73 -57.69 10.30
C PRO A 26 15.01 -58.26 9.68
N GLY A 27 15.75 -57.42 8.95
CA GLY A 27 17.07 -57.75 8.43
C GLY A 27 18.05 -56.65 8.82
N ALA A 28 18.86 -56.93 9.86
CA ALA A 28 19.90 -56.05 10.36
C ALA A 28 20.91 -55.70 9.25
N SER A 29 21.05 -54.41 8.99
CA SER A 29 22.22 -53.84 8.33
C SER A 29 22.47 -52.50 8.98
N ASP A 30 23.54 -52.45 9.77
CA ASP A 30 24.09 -51.24 10.38
C ASP A 30 24.55 -50.29 9.27
N VAL A 31 23.60 -49.53 8.71
CA VAL A 31 23.91 -48.43 7.81
C VAL A 31 24.36 -47.26 8.69
N PRO A 32 25.60 -46.76 8.53
CA PRO A 32 26.09 -45.67 9.36
C PRO A 32 25.15 -44.47 9.22
N LEU A 33 24.62 -44.00 10.34
CA LEU A 33 23.83 -42.78 10.47
C LEU A 33 24.64 -41.62 9.86
N ALA A 34 24.45 -41.38 8.57
CA ALA A 34 25.03 -40.27 7.86
C ALA A 34 24.46 -38.99 8.48
N SER A 35 25.28 -38.35 9.31
CA SER A 35 25.01 -37.06 9.93
C SER A 35 24.47 -36.10 8.87
N THR A 36 23.18 -35.78 8.97
CA THR A 36 22.49 -34.82 8.12
C THR A 36 22.91 -33.41 8.54
N ALA A 37 24.20 -33.10 8.39
CA ALA A 37 24.72 -31.77 8.55
C ALA A 37 23.93 -30.85 7.60
N GLN A 38 23.05 -30.04 8.16
CA GLN A 38 22.23 -29.12 7.41
C GLN A 38 23.14 -28.23 6.58
N ARG A 39 23.15 -28.43 5.27
CA ARG A 39 23.95 -27.62 4.36
C ARG A 39 23.53 -26.17 4.55
N LYS A 40 24.47 -25.35 5.03
CA LYS A 40 24.26 -23.91 5.19
C LYS A 40 23.82 -23.36 3.84
N LYS A 41 22.56 -22.92 3.74
CA LYS A 41 22.03 -22.34 2.50
C LYS A 41 22.86 -21.11 2.15
N THR A 42 23.61 -21.18 1.06
CA THR A 42 24.39 -20.05 0.56
C THR A 42 23.45 -18.89 0.30
N ARG A 43 23.65 -17.79 1.02
CA ARG A 43 22.85 -16.58 0.84
C ARG A 43 23.42 -15.81 -0.33
N LEU A 44 22.55 -15.36 -1.23
CA LEU A 44 22.94 -14.49 -2.33
C LEU A 44 23.54 -13.19 -1.77
N PRO A 45 24.68 -12.71 -2.28
CA PRO A 45 25.25 -11.42 -1.88
C PRO A 45 24.28 -10.25 -2.07
N LYS A 46 24.51 -9.14 -1.35
CA LYS A 46 23.67 -7.93 -1.43
C LYS A 46 23.58 -7.38 -2.86
N ALA A 47 24.69 -7.40 -3.60
CA ALA A 47 24.74 -6.97 -5.00
C ALA A 47 23.74 -7.75 -5.88
N GLY A 48 23.71 -9.08 -5.78
CA GLY A 48 22.76 -9.90 -6.54
C GLY A 48 21.32 -9.70 -6.13
N THR A 49 21.10 -9.49 -4.83
CA THR A 49 19.77 -9.15 -4.32
C THR A 49 19.29 -7.81 -4.89
N SER A 50 20.20 -6.85 -5.12
CA SER A 50 19.88 -5.56 -5.75
C SER A 50 19.44 -5.74 -7.20
N ILE A 51 20.17 -6.52 -8.00
CA ILE A 51 19.82 -6.79 -9.41
C ILE A 51 18.44 -7.47 -9.50
N LEU A 52 18.18 -8.46 -8.65
CA LEU A 52 16.89 -9.15 -8.62
C LEU A 52 15.74 -8.23 -8.21
N ASN A 53 15.95 -7.35 -7.22
CA ASN A 53 14.94 -6.37 -6.82
C ASN A 53 14.68 -5.35 -7.93
N ASP A 54 15.73 -4.82 -8.54
CA ASP A 54 15.62 -3.84 -9.62
C ASP A 54 14.83 -4.42 -10.79
N PHE A 55 15.18 -5.61 -11.26
CA PHE A 55 14.43 -6.31 -12.31
C PHE A 55 12.98 -6.57 -11.92
N PHE A 56 12.72 -6.97 -10.67
CA PHE A 56 11.37 -7.22 -10.17
C PHE A 56 10.50 -5.96 -10.26
N PHE A 57 10.99 -4.82 -9.79
CA PHE A 57 10.22 -3.58 -9.74
C PHE A 57 10.15 -2.83 -11.08
N THR A 58 11.13 -3.01 -11.97
CA THR A 58 11.22 -2.27 -13.24
C THR A 58 10.70 -3.04 -14.45
N VAL A 59 10.93 -4.35 -14.51
CA VAL A 59 10.64 -5.16 -15.71
C VAL A 59 9.39 -6.02 -15.53
N SER A 60 9.39 -6.96 -14.58
CA SER A 60 8.27 -7.88 -14.39
C SER A 60 8.32 -8.65 -13.06
N HIS A 61 7.16 -8.77 -12.41
CA HIS A 61 6.95 -9.66 -11.27
C HIS A 61 6.92 -11.16 -11.66
N HIS A 62 6.62 -11.45 -12.93
CA HIS A 62 6.49 -12.78 -13.51
C HIS A 62 7.37 -12.91 -14.75
N PRO A 63 8.71 -13.00 -14.59
CA PRO A 63 9.62 -13.05 -15.72
C PRO A 63 9.38 -14.29 -16.57
N SER A 64 9.40 -14.11 -17.90
CA SER A 64 9.40 -15.20 -18.87
C SER A 64 10.66 -16.08 -18.73
N HIS A 65 10.63 -17.30 -19.26
CA HIS A 65 11.79 -18.19 -19.20
C HIS A 65 13.04 -17.60 -19.87
N GLU A 66 12.87 -16.84 -20.96
CA GLU A 66 13.97 -16.13 -21.64
C GLU A 66 14.52 -15.01 -20.76
N GLN A 67 13.65 -14.21 -20.15
CA GLN A 67 14.05 -13.15 -19.21
C GLN A 67 14.82 -13.72 -18.01
N GLN A 68 14.39 -14.88 -17.50
CA GLN A 68 15.09 -15.57 -16.41
C GLN A 68 16.50 -16.00 -16.82
N ARG A 69 16.71 -16.44 -18.07
CA ARG A 69 18.05 -16.81 -18.57
C ARG A 69 18.96 -15.58 -18.70
N VAL A 70 18.46 -14.47 -19.24
CA VAL A 70 19.22 -13.22 -19.36
C VAL A 70 19.61 -12.70 -17.98
N LEU A 71 18.67 -12.69 -17.03
CA LEU A 71 18.92 -12.26 -15.66
C LEU A 71 19.91 -13.19 -14.94
N LEU A 72 19.84 -14.49 -15.19
CA LEU A 72 20.79 -15.46 -14.64
C LEU A 72 22.21 -15.23 -15.18
N ALA A 73 22.36 -15.00 -16.49
CA ALA A 73 23.65 -14.68 -17.10
C ALA A 73 24.26 -13.40 -16.50
N GLN A 74 23.45 -12.38 -16.24
CA GLN A 74 23.89 -11.14 -15.59
C GLN A 74 24.38 -11.38 -14.15
N ILE A 75 23.72 -12.26 -13.39
CA ILE A 75 24.15 -12.63 -12.02
C ILE A 75 25.43 -13.47 -12.05
N HIS A 76 25.56 -14.39 -13.02
CA HIS A 76 26.77 -15.19 -13.21
C HIS A 76 27.99 -14.33 -13.55
N GLN A 77 27.80 -13.32 -14.39
CA GLN A 77 28.88 -12.42 -14.78
C GLN A 77 29.36 -11.53 -13.63
N SER A 78 28.47 -11.14 -12.73
CA SER A 78 28.78 -10.13 -11.71
C SER A 78 29.11 -10.69 -10.33
N ILE A 79 28.56 -11.84 -9.93
CA ILE A 79 28.51 -12.22 -8.51
C ILE A 79 28.86 -13.69 -8.25
N ASP A 80 28.06 -14.62 -8.79
CA ASP A 80 28.15 -16.03 -8.40
C ASP A 80 27.75 -16.95 -9.57
N PRO A 81 28.71 -17.66 -10.19
CA PRO A 81 28.43 -18.60 -11.26
C PRO A 81 27.68 -19.86 -10.79
N THR A 82 27.67 -20.14 -9.48
CA THR A 82 26.97 -21.31 -8.91
C THR A 82 25.47 -21.07 -8.72
N TYR A 83 25.00 -19.84 -8.96
CA TYR A 83 23.58 -19.52 -8.85
C TYR A 83 22.78 -20.28 -9.91
N THR A 84 21.69 -20.95 -9.55
CA THR A 84 20.92 -21.78 -10.50
C THR A 84 19.59 -21.14 -10.86
N LEU A 85 19.01 -21.54 -12.00
CA LEU A 85 17.68 -21.10 -12.42
C LEU A 85 16.61 -21.40 -11.35
N LYS A 86 16.74 -22.54 -10.66
CA LYS A 86 15.87 -22.93 -9.54
C LYS A 86 15.91 -21.90 -8.40
N HIS A 87 17.11 -21.46 -7.99
CA HIS A 87 17.25 -20.45 -6.95
C HIS A 87 16.57 -19.12 -7.34
N LEU A 88 16.67 -18.74 -8.61
CA LEU A 88 16.02 -17.56 -9.16
C LEU A 88 14.50 -17.68 -9.10
N GLN A 89 13.92 -18.80 -9.54
CA GLN A 89 12.48 -19.07 -9.45
C GLN A 89 11.97 -19.08 -8.00
N ASP A 90 12.71 -19.72 -7.10
CA ASP A 90 12.41 -19.74 -5.67
C ASP A 90 12.46 -18.33 -5.06
N TRP A 91 13.39 -17.49 -5.53
CA TRP A 91 13.48 -16.10 -5.09
C TRP A 91 12.25 -15.31 -5.54
N PHE A 92 11.86 -15.37 -6.82
CA PHE A 92 10.67 -14.66 -7.33
C PHE A 92 9.38 -15.13 -6.66
N THR A 93 9.26 -16.44 -6.42
CA THR A 93 8.11 -17.01 -5.71
C THR A 93 8.00 -16.49 -4.28
N ARG A 94 9.11 -16.51 -3.53
CA ARG A 94 9.16 -15.96 -2.17
C ARG A 94 8.91 -14.45 -2.17
N LYS A 95 9.48 -13.71 -3.12
CA LYS A 95 9.32 -12.26 -3.22
C LYS A 95 7.84 -11.89 -3.41
N ARG A 96 7.16 -12.51 -4.37
CA ARG A 96 5.71 -12.33 -4.59
C ARG A 96 4.88 -12.73 -3.37
N ALA A 97 5.18 -13.88 -2.75
CA ALA A 97 4.49 -14.29 -1.53
C ALA A 97 4.68 -13.26 -0.40
N SER A 98 5.88 -12.69 -0.31
CA SER A 98 6.25 -11.71 0.71
C SER A 98 5.61 -10.33 0.49
N GLU A 99 5.19 -10.03 -0.74
CA GLU A 99 4.48 -8.81 -1.13
C GLU A 99 2.95 -8.97 -0.95
N LYS A 100 2.42 -10.16 -1.24
CA LYS A 100 1.02 -10.52 -0.97
C LYS A 100 0.71 -10.60 0.51
N GLN A 101 1.68 -10.94 1.34
CA GLN A 101 1.52 -10.89 2.79
C GLN A 101 1.47 -9.40 3.19
N PRO A 102 0.29 -8.87 3.59
CA PRO A 102 0.23 -7.52 4.14
C PRO A 102 1.23 -7.45 5.29
N ALA A 103 1.93 -6.31 5.41
CA ALA A 103 2.95 -6.09 6.43
C ALA A 103 2.51 -6.51 7.85
N SER A 104 1.20 -6.53 8.08
CA SER A 104 0.47 -7.13 9.21
C SER A 104 0.95 -8.52 9.68
N ASN A 105 1.48 -9.41 8.82
CA ASN A 105 1.82 -10.78 9.22
C ASN A 105 3.31 -11.05 9.39
N ARG A 106 4.20 -10.10 9.04
CA ARG A 106 5.65 -10.29 9.22
C ARG A 106 6.06 -10.02 10.65
N GLY A 107 5.43 -10.69 11.62
CA GLY A 107 5.84 -10.72 13.02
C GLY A 107 6.51 -9.43 13.46
N THR A 108 5.88 -8.28 13.16
CA THR A 108 6.33 -7.01 13.69
C THR A 108 6.29 -7.29 15.16
N VAL A 109 7.47 -7.37 15.78
CA VAL A 109 7.61 -7.37 17.23
C VAL A 109 6.77 -6.18 17.63
N ARG A 110 5.52 -6.45 18.03
CA ARG A 110 4.51 -5.42 18.26
C ARG A 110 5.18 -4.62 19.34
N ILE A 111 5.67 -3.43 19.01
CA ILE A 111 6.30 -2.57 20.00
C ILE A 111 5.21 -2.43 21.04
N PRO A 112 5.39 -3.00 22.24
CA PRO A 112 4.29 -3.12 23.18
C PRO A 112 3.93 -1.69 23.55
N LEU A 113 2.74 -1.26 23.12
CA LEU A 113 2.19 0.02 23.54
C LEU A 113 1.93 -0.10 25.03
N ASN A 114 2.35 0.92 25.79
CA ASN A 114 2.05 0.99 27.20
C ASN A 114 0.52 1.04 27.40
N PRO A 115 -0.02 0.49 28.50
CA PRO A 115 -1.46 0.48 28.74
C PRO A 115 -2.07 1.90 28.75
N GLU A 116 -1.36 2.89 29.28
CA GLU A 116 -1.76 4.29 29.25
C GLU A 116 -1.84 4.84 27.80
N GLN A 117 -0.90 4.46 26.93
CA GLN A 117 -0.93 4.85 25.52
C GLN A 117 -2.10 4.21 24.78
N ILE A 118 -2.43 2.95 25.09
CA ILE A 118 -3.60 2.25 24.54
C ILE A 118 -4.89 2.95 24.98
N ARG A 119 -4.99 3.37 26.25
CA ARG A 119 -6.16 4.11 26.75
C ARG A 119 -6.37 5.41 25.96
N HIS A 120 -5.32 6.23 25.84
CA HIS A 120 -5.40 7.47 25.08
C HIS A 120 -5.66 7.26 23.59
N LEU A 121 -5.04 6.25 22.95
CA LEU A 121 -5.36 5.90 21.56
C LEU A 121 -6.82 5.51 21.39
N THR A 122 -7.40 4.82 22.37
CA THR A 122 -8.81 4.42 22.34
C THR A 122 -9.73 5.63 22.44
N GLU A 123 -9.44 6.59 23.32
CA GLU A 123 -10.19 7.85 23.44
C GLU A 123 -10.13 8.67 22.13
N LEU A 124 -8.93 8.81 21.55
CA LEU A 124 -8.70 9.53 20.30
C LEU A 124 -9.41 8.85 19.13
N TYR A 125 -9.33 7.53 19.04
CA TYR A 125 -9.99 6.74 17.99
C TYR A 125 -11.52 6.78 18.09
N ASN A 126 -12.08 6.75 19.30
CA ASN A 126 -13.53 6.89 19.49
C ASN A 126 -14.04 8.27 19.04
N SER A 127 -13.20 9.30 19.17
CA SER A 127 -13.50 10.66 18.71
C SER A 127 -13.42 10.79 17.18
N ASN A 128 -12.51 10.05 16.54
CA ASN A 128 -12.39 10.02 15.08
C ASN A 128 -11.92 8.65 14.57
N LYS A 129 -12.85 7.85 14.04
CA LYS A 129 -12.57 6.49 13.54
C LYS A 129 -11.70 6.45 12.27
N ASN A 130 -11.69 7.53 11.50
CA ASN A 130 -10.96 7.63 10.23
C ASN A 130 -10.04 8.87 10.23
N PRO A 131 -9.00 8.90 11.09
CA PRO A 131 -8.12 10.04 11.20
C PRO A 131 -7.30 10.23 9.91
N THR A 132 -7.09 11.50 9.52
CA THR A 132 -6.18 11.84 8.42
C THR A 132 -4.73 11.62 8.81
N PHE A 133 -3.82 11.52 7.84
CA PHE A 133 -2.39 11.30 8.10
C PHE A 133 -1.75 12.35 9.01
N GLY A 134 -2.11 13.63 8.87
CA GLY A 134 -1.62 14.69 9.75
C GLY A 134 -2.10 14.53 11.21
N LEU A 135 -3.31 14.01 11.40
CA LEU A 135 -3.83 13.72 12.73
C LEU A 135 -3.10 12.53 13.36
N LEU A 136 -2.79 11.50 12.57
CA LEU A 136 -1.98 10.36 13.01
C LEU A 136 -0.56 10.77 13.45
N GLN A 137 0.07 11.72 12.75
CA GLN A 137 1.36 12.30 13.18
C GLN A 137 1.24 13.09 14.49
N THR A 138 0.11 13.75 14.71
CA THR A 138 -0.16 14.47 15.96
C THR A 138 -0.31 13.48 17.12
N TRP A 139 -1.09 12.42 16.92
CA TRP A 139 -1.27 11.35 17.91
C TRP A 139 0.05 10.64 18.23
N SER A 140 0.86 10.37 17.22
CA SER A 140 2.16 9.72 17.41
C SER A 140 3.13 10.60 18.20
N SER A 141 3.15 11.91 17.93
CA SER A 141 3.94 12.89 18.67
C SER A 141 3.48 13.03 20.12
N LEU A 142 2.16 13.08 20.36
CA LEU A 142 1.57 13.16 21.71
C LEU A 142 1.93 11.95 22.57
N LEU A 143 1.88 10.76 21.98
CA LEU A 143 2.13 9.50 22.68
C LEU A 143 3.61 9.09 22.70
N LYS A 144 4.47 9.85 22.01
CA LYS A 144 5.90 9.57 21.82
C LYS A 144 6.16 8.19 21.20
N VAL A 145 5.34 7.81 20.22
CA VAL A 145 5.48 6.55 19.47
C VAL A 145 5.65 6.83 17.98
N LYS A 146 6.14 5.84 17.22
CA LYS A 146 6.24 5.99 15.76
C LYS A 146 4.85 6.00 15.12
N THR A 147 4.66 6.84 14.12
CA THR A 147 3.38 6.93 13.38
C THR A 147 2.95 5.58 12.78
N THR A 148 3.91 4.74 12.37
CA THR A 148 3.63 3.38 11.86
C THR A 148 2.96 2.48 12.91
N VAL A 149 3.28 2.64 14.19
CA VAL A 149 2.67 1.85 15.27
C VAL A 149 1.22 2.28 15.49
N VAL A 150 0.94 3.57 15.37
CA VAL A 150 -0.41 4.13 15.50
C VAL A 150 -1.28 3.70 14.32
N THR A 151 -0.76 3.75 13.08
CA THR A 151 -1.48 3.27 11.89
C THR A 151 -1.81 1.79 11.99
N ASP A 152 -0.83 0.96 12.38
CA ASP A 152 -1.02 -0.49 12.51
C ASP A 152 -2.08 -0.82 13.57
N TRP A 153 -2.07 -0.11 14.71
CA TRP A 153 -3.06 -0.28 15.76
C TRP A 153 -4.48 0.09 15.31
N ILE A 154 -4.63 1.17 14.54
CA ILE A 154 -5.93 1.61 14.01
C ILE A 154 -6.45 0.62 12.96
N GLU A 155 -5.59 0.15 12.06
CA GLU A 155 -5.95 -0.90 11.11
C GLU A 155 -6.39 -2.18 11.81
N GLU A 156 -5.68 -2.58 12.87
CA GLU A 156 -6.06 -3.72 13.70
C GLU A 156 -7.43 -3.51 14.37
N LYS A 157 -7.68 -2.32 14.94
CA LYS A 157 -8.99 -1.98 15.52
C LYS A 157 -10.12 -1.94 14.49
N ASN A 158 -9.86 -1.48 13.27
CA ASN A 158 -10.82 -1.47 12.17
C ASN A 158 -11.11 -2.88 11.61
N LYS A 159 -10.14 -3.81 11.71
CA LYS A 159 -10.31 -5.20 11.29
C LYS A 159 -11.11 -6.03 12.30
N LEU A 160 -11.08 -5.66 13.58
CA LEU A 160 -11.89 -6.34 14.57
C LEU A 160 -13.36 -6.08 14.26
N PRO A 161 -14.17 -7.11 13.98
CA PRO A 161 -15.61 -6.93 13.81
C PRO A 161 -16.11 -6.26 15.09
N SER A 162 -16.82 -5.13 14.94
CA SER A 162 -17.48 -4.45 16.07
C SER A 162 -18.16 -5.54 16.89
N PRO A 163 -17.84 -5.69 18.19
CA PRO A 163 -18.44 -6.74 19.00
C PRO A 163 -19.93 -6.66 18.75
N ALA A 164 -20.50 -7.75 18.20
CA ALA A 164 -21.93 -7.83 17.95
C ALA A 164 -22.60 -7.36 19.24
N PRO A 165 -23.61 -6.46 19.16
CA PRO A 165 -24.23 -5.89 20.35
C PRO A 165 -24.53 -7.07 21.26
N THR A 166 -23.81 -7.15 22.37
CA THR A 166 -23.98 -8.21 23.35
C THR A 166 -25.42 -8.08 23.74
N VAL A 167 -26.27 -8.94 23.17
CA VAL A 167 -27.63 -9.13 23.61
C VAL A 167 -27.41 -9.61 25.02
N SER A 168 -27.46 -8.65 25.95
CA SER A 168 -27.40 -8.92 27.38
C SER A 168 -28.34 -10.09 27.57
N PRO A 169 -27.88 -11.26 28.05
CA PRO A 169 -28.78 -12.35 28.35
C PRO A 169 -29.71 -11.78 29.40
N GLU A 170 -30.89 -11.34 28.95
CA GLU A 170 -31.97 -10.89 29.80
C GLU A 170 -32.18 -12.07 30.75
N PRO A 171 -31.93 -11.88 32.06
CA PRO A 171 -32.11 -12.96 33.00
C PRO A 171 -33.58 -13.33 32.91
N ASN A 172 -33.86 -14.49 32.32
CA ASN A 172 -35.17 -15.12 32.32
C ASN A 172 -35.53 -15.42 33.78
N LEU A 173 -35.97 -14.40 34.49
CA LEU A 173 -36.62 -14.55 35.78
C LEU A 173 -37.94 -15.29 35.49
N PRO A 174 -38.24 -16.36 36.24
CA PRO A 174 -39.50 -17.07 36.08
C PRO A 174 -40.64 -16.08 36.34
N SER A 175 -41.43 -15.85 35.29
CA SER A 175 -42.68 -15.11 35.30
C SER A 175 -43.67 -15.80 36.25
N ILE A 176 -43.63 -15.45 37.53
CA ILE A 176 -44.62 -15.83 38.52
C ILE A 176 -45.40 -14.57 38.89
N TYR A 177 -46.70 -14.59 38.58
CA TYR A 177 -47.73 -13.55 38.80
C TYR A 177 -47.79 -12.38 37.81
N ARG A 178 -48.33 -12.64 36.61
CA ARG A 178 -49.09 -11.64 35.86
C ARG A 178 -50.57 -11.71 36.28
N ARG A 179 -50.90 -11.10 37.43
CA ARG A 179 -52.29 -10.81 37.80
C ARG A 179 -52.63 -9.43 37.25
N SER A 180 -53.50 -9.42 36.25
CA SER A 180 -54.06 -8.23 35.63
C SER A 180 -54.77 -7.35 36.66
N THR A 181 -54.30 -6.13 36.84
CA THR A 181 -55.14 -5.03 37.34
C THR A 181 -54.88 -3.81 36.48
N SER A 182 -55.78 -3.62 35.52
CA SER A 182 -56.11 -2.37 34.87
C SER A 182 -56.35 -1.27 35.91
N VAL A 183 -55.49 -0.26 35.96
CA VAL A 183 -55.80 1.02 36.61
C VAL A 183 -55.31 2.14 35.71
N SER A 184 -56.25 3.05 35.50
CA SER A 184 -56.30 4.19 34.61
C SER A 184 -55.15 5.18 34.79
N THR A 185 -54.83 5.84 33.67
CA THR A 185 -54.40 7.25 33.57
C THR A 185 -55.00 8.11 34.70
N PRO A 186 -54.25 9.10 35.24
CA PRO A 186 -54.20 10.36 34.49
C PRO A 186 -52.99 11.31 34.74
N LEU A 187 -53.03 12.40 33.98
CA LEU A 187 -52.55 13.77 34.26
C LEU A 187 -51.08 14.14 33.97
N SER A 188 -50.95 14.86 32.84
CA SER A 188 -50.24 16.13 32.67
C SER A 188 -49.23 16.54 33.74
N VAL A 189 -47.95 16.54 33.36
CA VAL A 189 -46.91 17.34 34.02
C VAL A 189 -46.41 18.37 33.00
N PRO A 190 -46.43 19.67 33.34
CA PRO A 190 -46.01 20.74 32.44
C PRO A 190 -44.48 20.77 32.26
N SER A 191 -44.07 21.15 31.05
CA SER A 191 -42.69 21.41 30.68
C SER A 191 -42.02 22.45 31.58
N PRO A 192 -40.82 22.19 32.13
CA PRO A 192 -40.01 23.25 32.70
C PRO A 192 -39.45 24.11 31.57
N VAL A 193 -39.91 25.37 31.56
CA VAL A 193 -39.31 26.50 30.87
C VAL A 193 -37.86 26.61 31.34
N ILE A 194 -36.90 26.25 30.48
CA ILE A 194 -35.49 26.54 30.74
C ILE A 194 -35.28 28.02 30.46
N ALA A 195 -35.08 28.75 31.55
CA ALA A 195 -34.77 30.15 31.58
C ALA A 195 -33.47 30.45 30.82
N ASN A 196 -33.65 31.28 29.80
CA ASN A 196 -32.76 32.31 29.27
C ASN A 196 -31.57 32.69 30.19
N THR A 197 -30.45 31.95 30.08
CA THR A 197 -29.14 32.41 30.56
C THR A 197 -28.46 33.20 29.45
N ARG A 198 -28.54 34.52 29.64
CA ARG A 198 -27.74 35.57 29.01
C ARG A 198 -26.33 35.08 28.65
N PHE A 199 -26.08 34.91 27.36
CA PHE A 199 -24.71 34.91 26.86
C PHE A 199 -24.14 36.31 27.09
N ALA A 200 -23.12 36.37 27.95
CA ALA A 200 -22.25 37.53 28.05
C ALA A 200 -21.64 37.79 26.66
N LEU A 201 -22.00 38.94 26.11
CA LEU A 201 -21.44 39.55 24.91
C LEU A 201 -19.94 39.76 25.13
N PHE A 202 -19.13 38.77 24.79
CA PHE A 202 -17.68 38.94 24.72
C PHE A 202 -17.37 39.89 23.56
N LYS A 203 -16.99 41.10 23.95
CA LYS A 203 -16.45 42.17 23.13
C LYS A 203 -15.24 41.64 22.34
N PRO A 204 -15.24 41.69 20.99
CA PRO A 204 -14.05 41.36 20.21
C PRO A 204 -13.01 42.48 20.38
N GLU A 205 -11.89 42.13 20.99
CA GLU A 205 -10.70 42.97 21.05
C GLU A 205 -10.03 43.01 19.66
N PRO A 206 -9.65 44.19 19.13
CA PRO A 206 -9.04 44.30 17.81
C PRO A 206 -7.63 43.70 17.80
N PRO A 207 -7.21 43.07 16.69
CA PRO A 207 -5.93 42.39 16.59
C PRO A 207 -4.77 43.38 16.66
N GLN A 208 -3.98 43.31 17.73
CA GLN A 208 -2.66 43.94 17.76
C GLN A 208 -1.71 43.16 16.84
N SER A 209 -1.33 43.83 15.77
CA SER A 209 -0.30 43.42 14.81
C SER A 209 1.06 43.30 15.51
N PRO A 210 1.73 42.14 15.46
CA PRO A 210 3.15 42.05 15.79
C PRO A 210 3.96 42.62 14.62
N VAL A 211 4.53 43.80 14.87
CA VAL A 211 5.62 44.42 14.12
C VAL A 211 6.69 43.36 13.82
N ARG A 212 6.89 43.03 12.55
CA ARG A 212 8.06 42.26 12.10
C ARG A 212 9.25 43.22 11.93
N PRO A 213 10.37 43.03 12.65
CA PRO A 213 11.61 43.68 12.27
C PRO A 213 12.09 43.13 10.92
N ALA A 214 12.31 44.04 9.98
CA ALA A 214 12.97 43.75 8.71
C ALA A 214 14.44 43.43 9.00
N LEU A 215 14.79 42.14 8.91
CA LEU A 215 16.18 41.71 8.83
C LEU A 215 16.46 41.31 7.38
N SER A 216 17.28 42.14 6.75
CA SER A 216 17.84 41.98 5.42
C SER A 216 18.57 40.64 5.26
N PRO A 217 18.44 39.95 4.11
CA PRO A 217 19.32 38.83 3.79
C PRO A 217 20.66 39.36 3.28
N ILE A 218 21.70 39.26 4.10
CA ILE A 218 23.09 39.34 3.65
C ILE A 218 23.41 38.01 2.95
N LEU A 219 23.47 38.05 1.61
CA LEU A 219 23.95 36.94 0.80
C LEU A 219 25.49 36.90 0.88
N PRO A 220 26.11 35.76 1.26
CA PRO A 220 27.53 35.55 1.00
C PRO A 220 27.77 35.27 -0.50
N PRO A 221 28.90 35.72 -1.06
CA PRO A 221 29.23 35.51 -2.47
C PRO A 221 29.45 34.03 -2.78
N ALA A 222 28.84 33.59 -3.88
CA ALA A 222 29.02 32.27 -4.45
C ALA A 222 30.47 32.10 -4.93
N VAL A 223 31.26 31.31 -4.19
CA VAL A 223 32.53 30.79 -4.66
C VAL A 223 32.23 29.55 -5.50
N LEU A 224 32.23 29.73 -6.81
CA LEU A 224 32.26 28.64 -7.78
C LEU A 224 33.62 27.92 -7.69
N PRO A 225 33.68 26.59 -7.49
CA PRO A 225 34.92 25.86 -7.74
C PRO A 225 35.15 25.75 -9.26
N PRO A 226 36.41 25.88 -9.72
CA PRO A 226 36.76 25.79 -11.13
C PRO A 226 36.51 24.40 -11.69
N SER A 227 35.97 24.41 -12.90
CA SER A 227 35.87 23.30 -13.85
C SER A 227 37.19 22.54 -13.93
N SER A 228 37.17 21.24 -13.63
CA SER A 228 38.25 20.32 -13.98
C SER A 228 37.83 19.48 -15.19
N PRO A 229 38.47 19.69 -16.35
CA PRO A 229 38.31 18.82 -17.51
C PRO A 229 39.29 17.65 -17.40
N SER A 230 38.80 16.46 -17.07
CA SER A 230 39.57 15.24 -17.24
C SER A 230 39.19 14.53 -18.53
N PRO A 231 40.18 14.20 -19.38
CA PRO A 231 39.98 13.71 -20.74
C PRO A 231 39.68 12.20 -20.79
N LEU A 232 38.94 11.88 -21.84
CA LEU A 232 38.72 10.61 -22.51
C LEU A 232 39.79 9.51 -22.26
N LEU A 233 39.35 8.38 -21.72
CA LEU A 233 39.91 7.07 -22.08
C LEU A 233 38.80 6.25 -22.74
N ILE A 234 38.77 6.36 -24.07
CA ILE A 234 38.07 5.46 -24.97
C ILE A 234 38.86 4.15 -24.97
N THR A 235 38.47 3.21 -24.11
CA THR A 235 38.93 1.83 -24.23
C THR A 235 38.17 1.18 -25.37
N ARG A 236 38.87 0.99 -26.49
CA ARG A 236 38.42 0.18 -27.63
C ARG A 236 38.09 -1.23 -27.13
N VAL A 237 36.82 -1.63 -27.24
CA VAL A 237 36.40 -3.03 -27.11
C VAL A 237 36.33 -3.60 -28.53
N PRO A 238 36.92 -4.78 -28.79
CA PRO A 238 36.94 -5.37 -30.12
C PRO A 238 35.52 -5.77 -30.55
N GLU A 239 35.20 -5.30 -31.75
CA GLU A 239 34.11 -5.69 -32.61
C GLU A 239 34.50 -7.02 -33.28
N GLU A 240 33.57 -7.99 -33.25
CA GLU A 240 33.55 -9.37 -33.82
C GLU A 240 33.08 -10.32 -32.69
N ASP A 241 31.82 -10.78 -32.64
CA ASP A 241 31.28 -11.76 -33.56
C ASP A 241 29.74 -11.73 -33.68
N THR A 242 29.27 -11.58 -34.93
CA THR A 242 28.49 -12.61 -35.63
C THR A 242 27.26 -13.22 -34.93
N TYR A 243 26.20 -12.40 -34.90
CA TYR A 243 24.81 -12.74 -35.25
C TYR A 243 24.46 -14.22 -35.55
N LYS A 244 23.75 -14.85 -34.61
CA LYS A 244 22.66 -15.81 -34.89
C LYS A 244 21.43 -15.54 -34.04
N ALA A 245 20.80 -14.39 -34.27
CA ALA A 245 19.40 -14.16 -33.90
C ALA A 245 18.52 -14.55 -35.09
N GLY A 246 18.05 -15.80 -35.08
CA GLY A 246 16.90 -16.20 -35.88
C GLY A 246 15.65 -15.58 -35.26
N PHE A 247 14.80 -15.00 -36.12
CA PHE A 247 13.49 -14.43 -35.80
C PHE A 247 13.50 -13.10 -35.03
N TRP A 248 13.47 -12.00 -35.79
CA TRP A 248 12.62 -10.79 -35.67
C TRP A 248 13.28 -9.67 -36.48
N LYS A 249 13.38 -9.84 -37.81
CA LYS A 249 13.85 -8.80 -38.74
C LYS A 249 12.67 -8.15 -39.44
N ARG A 250 11.98 -7.24 -38.74
CA ARG A 250 11.55 -5.99 -39.39
C ARG A 250 11.85 -4.85 -38.42
N PRO A 251 12.86 -4.00 -38.70
CA PRO A 251 13.03 -2.78 -37.94
C PRO A 251 11.73 -1.99 -38.00
N ILE A 252 11.19 -1.63 -36.83
CA ILE A 252 10.02 -0.76 -36.74
C ILE A 252 10.48 0.57 -37.33
N THR A 253 9.91 0.91 -38.48
CA THR A 253 10.27 2.16 -39.15
C THR A 253 9.64 3.32 -38.41
N ARG A 254 10.23 4.51 -38.54
CA ARG A 254 9.70 5.73 -37.93
C ARG A 254 8.25 5.99 -38.37
N GLU A 255 7.85 5.57 -39.57
CA GLU A 255 6.46 5.70 -40.03
C GLU A 255 5.50 4.80 -39.24
N THR A 256 5.89 3.56 -38.94
CA THR A 256 5.04 2.63 -38.16
C THR A 256 4.89 3.08 -36.71
N LEU A 257 5.94 3.69 -36.15
CA LEU A 257 5.89 4.29 -34.82
C LEU A 257 4.97 5.52 -34.81
N ASN A 258 5.07 6.41 -35.80
CA ASN A 258 4.17 7.55 -35.94
C ASN A 258 2.71 7.14 -36.17
N GLU A 259 2.46 6.09 -36.96
CA GLU A 259 1.11 5.53 -37.16
C GLU A 259 0.50 5.03 -35.83
N LEU A 260 1.30 4.43 -34.96
CA LEU A 260 0.84 3.96 -33.64
C LEU A 260 0.41 5.09 -32.71
N PHE A 261 1.02 6.28 -32.83
CA PHE A 261 0.73 7.44 -31.98
C PHE A 261 -0.32 8.41 -32.55
N LYS A 262 -0.71 8.27 -33.84
CA LYS A 262 -1.78 9.10 -34.43
C LYS A 262 -3.15 8.92 -33.76
N GLY A 263 -3.49 7.69 -33.36
CA GLY A 263 -4.77 7.40 -32.69
C GLY A 263 -4.91 8.10 -31.33
N PRO A 264 -3.97 7.87 -30.39
CA PRO A 264 -4.01 8.51 -29.07
C PRO A 264 -3.98 10.04 -29.11
N GLU A 265 -3.27 10.62 -30.08
CA GLU A 265 -3.16 12.08 -30.20
C GLU A 265 -4.47 12.72 -30.66
N ALA A 266 -5.19 12.09 -31.60
CA ALA A 266 -6.52 12.52 -32.03
C ALA A 266 -7.53 12.44 -30.87
N ASP A 267 -7.50 11.35 -30.09
CA ASP A 267 -8.38 11.16 -28.93
C ASP A 267 -8.08 12.19 -27.83
N MET A 268 -6.80 12.45 -27.55
CA MET A 268 -6.42 13.50 -26.59
C MET A 268 -6.83 14.89 -27.05
N LYS A 269 -6.74 15.18 -28.35
CA LYS A 269 -7.18 16.47 -28.92
C LYS A 269 -8.70 16.63 -28.84
N ALA A 270 -9.45 15.57 -29.15
CA ALA A 270 -10.90 15.54 -29.00
C ALA A 270 -11.32 15.76 -27.53
N PHE A 271 -10.66 15.07 -26.59
CA PHE A 271 -10.90 15.22 -25.16
C PHE A 271 -10.62 16.66 -24.68
N ARG A 272 -9.49 17.26 -25.07
CA ARG A 272 -9.18 18.68 -24.75
C ARG A 272 -10.24 19.62 -25.31
N GLY A 273 -10.77 19.35 -26.50
CA GLY A 273 -11.88 20.10 -27.09
C GLY A 273 -13.17 20.00 -26.27
N MET A 274 -13.53 18.80 -25.80
CA MET A 274 -14.70 18.58 -24.92
C MET A 274 -14.55 19.30 -23.58
N VAL A 275 -13.34 19.30 -23.01
CA VAL A 275 -13.02 20.06 -21.78
C VAL A 275 -13.20 21.57 -22.03
N ALA A 276 -12.65 22.09 -23.12
CA ALA A 276 -12.72 23.52 -23.45
C ALA A 276 -14.16 24.00 -23.73
N ARG A 277 -15.00 23.16 -24.35
CA ARG A 277 -16.42 23.45 -24.59
C ARG A 277 -17.31 23.24 -23.35
N GLY A 278 -16.77 22.71 -22.26
CA GLY A 278 -17.53 22.44 -21.03
C GLY A 278 -18.51 21.26 -21.13
N GLU A 279 -18.47 20.46 -22.20
CA GLU A 279 -19.39 19.33 -22.43
C GLU A 279 -19.30 18.26 -21.33
N LEU A 280 -18.15 18.12 -20.69
CA LEU A 280 -17.93 17.18 -19.59
C LEU A 280 -18.73 17.53 -18.32
N ARG A 281 -19.16 18.79 -18.15
CA ARG A 281 -19.98 19.21 -17.00
C ARG A 281 -21.35 18.55 -17.00
N HIS A 282 -21.95 18.35 -18.17
CA HIS A 282 -23.24 17.68 -18.32
C HIS A 282 -23.18 16.18 -17.98
N GLN A 283 -21.98 15.59 -18.00
CA GLN A 283 -21.76 14.18 -17.64
C GLN A 283 -21.35 13.99 -16.16
N GLY A 284 -21.47 15.03 -15.33
CA GLY A 284 -21.16 14.95 -13.90
C GLY A 284 -19.66 14.97 -13.57
N TYR A 285 -18.81 15.39 -14.51
CA TYR A 285 -17.40 15.65 -14.23
C TYR A 285 -17.25 17.08 -13.72
N THR A 286 -16.83 17.22 -12.45
CA THR A 286 -16.44 18.50 -11.90
C THR A 286 -14.92 18.63 -11.97
N PRO A 287 -14.39 19.80 -12.39
CA PRO A 287 -12.95 20.05 -12.35
C PRO A 287 -12.49 20.06 -10.89
N GLY A 288 -11.87 18.96 -10.46
CA GLY A 288 -11.19 18.89 -9.18
C GLY A 288 -9.85 19.59 -9.33
N ILE A 289 -9.67 20.75 -8.71
CA ILE A 289 -8.34 21.33 -8.56
C ILE A 289 -7.60 20.47 -7.54
N TYR A 290 -6.94 19.42 -8.01
CA TYR A 290 -6.00 18.66 -7.19
C TYR A 290 -4.73 19.49 -7.05
N VAL A 291 -4.62 20.22 -5.95
CA VAL A 291 -3.35 20.79 -5.51
C VAL A 291 -2.52 19.60 -5.02
N SER A 292 -1.68 19.04 -5.88
CA SER A 292 -0.79 17.94 -5.51
C SER A 292 0.13 18.44 -4.37
N PRO A 293 0.16 17.77 -3.21
CA PRO A 293 1.11 18.13 -2.17
C PRO A 293 2.52 17.93 -2.72
N PHE A 294 3.32 18.98 -2.57
CA PHE A 294 4.68 19.15 -3.05
C PHE A 294 5.54 17.86 -2.98
N CYS A 295 6.09 17.44 -4.11
CA CYS A 295 7.25 16.56 -4.16
C CYS A 295 8.51 17.45 -4.16
N PRO A 296 9.40 17.43 -3.14
CA PRO A 296 10.46 18.43 -2.98
C PRO A 296 11.61 18.36 -3.99
N CYS A 297 11.55 17.49 -5.00
CA CYS A 297 12.73 17.14 -5.79
C CYS A 297 12.79 17.74 -7.21
N PHE A 298 11.83 18.56 -7.63
CA PHE A 298 11.88 19.19 -8.97
C PHE A 298 11.82 20.71 -8.90
N ARG A 299 12.86 21.32 -9.48
CA ARG A 299 13.10 22.76 -9.55
C ARG A 299 12.28 23.34 -10.71
N THR A 300 11.34 24.22 -10.36
CA THR A 300 10.74 25.31 -11.16
C THR A 300 10.31 25.03 -12.61
N GLU A 301 9.12 24.46 -12.78
CA GLU A 301 8.11 24.91 -13.75
C GLU A 301 6.71 24.70 -13.14
N HIS A 302 5.86 25.74 -13.10
CA HIS A 302 4.51 25.66 -12.52
C HIS A 302 3.56 24.91 -13.47
N HIS A 303 3.62 23.59 -13.48
CA HIS A 303 2.64 22.76 -14.19
C HIS A 303 1.37 22.58 -13.35
N VAL A 304 0.30 23.28 -13.74
CA VAL A 304 -1.05 23.05 -13.21
C VAL A 304 -1.61 21.79 -13.86
N HIS A 305 -1.69 20.69 -13.11
CA HIS A 305 -2.38 19.48 -13.56
C HIS A 305 -3.88 19.59 -13.27
N VAL A 306 -4.69 19.62 -14.34
CA VAL A 306 -6.15 19.54 -14.24
C VAL A 306 -6.54 18.05 -14.32
N ALA A 307 -7.05 17.50 -13.23
CA ALA A 307 -7.60 16.14 -13.18
C ALA A 307 -9.13 16.21 -13.09
N MET A 308 -9.83 15.45 -13.94
CA MET A 308 -11.30 15.36 -13.92
C MET A 308 -11.70 14.07 -13.19
N ALA A 309 -12.47 14.19 -12.11
CA ALA A 309 -13.05 13.06 -11.39
C ALA A 309 -14.54 12.94 -11.72
N LYS A 310 -15.02 11.72 -11.95
CA LYS A 310 -16.44 11.45 -12.17
C LYS A 310 -17.15 11.36 -10.82
N SER A 311 -18.06 12.28 -10.54
CA SER A 311 -18.81 12.26 -9.29
C SER A 311 -19.83 11.12 -9.32
N ARG A 312 -19.79 10.23 -8.32
CA ARG A 312 -20.82 9.20 -8.10
C ARG A 312 -21.79 9.75 -7.05
N TYR A 313 -22.79 10.48 -7.52
CA TYR A 313 -24.00 10.76 -6.76
C TYR A 313 -25.13 9.87 -7.28
#